data_AF-A0A4D4LAL6-F1
#
_entry.id   AF-A0A4D4LAL6-F1
#
_cell.length_a   1.000
_cell.length_b   1.000
_cell.length_c   1.000
_cell.angle_alpha   90.00
_cell.angle_beta   90.00
_cell.angle_gamma   90.00
#
_symmetry.space_group_name_H-M   'P 1'
#
loop_
_entity.id
_entity.type
_entity.pdbx_description
1 polymer ?
#
loop_
_entity_poly.entity_id
_entity_poly.type
_entity_poly.pdbx_seq_one_letter_code
_entity_poly.pdbx_strand_id
1 'polypeptide(L)'
;MRRAGLPRPHPSPGLIEYKKVIEPVRIEGDGADGTVRITNGHDFADLSHLVFSWTYEAEGEAIGSGELAVPPLPPGESAVVKLPAPPDAEAGAEAWWTVEARLAAATAWAGAGHPVAWAQLPAAAPGTGRARALTSGRRRAATATGSCWAPASSTRPPAP
;
A
#
# COMPACT_ATOMS: atom_id res chain seq x y z
N MET A 1 -36.00 -15.98 -43.34
CA MET A 1 -34.66 -15.39 -43.58
C MET A 1 -33.91 -15.31 -42.26
N ARG A 2 -32.92 -16.19 -42.02
CA ARG A 2 -32.02 -16.06 -40.88
C ARG A 2 -30.96 -15.02 -41.27
N ARG A 3 -30.88 -13.87 -40.59
CA ARG A 3 -29.72 -12.97 -40.72
C ARG A 3 -28.51 -13.77 -40.24
N ALA A 4 -27.56 -14.02 -41.14
CA ALA A 4 -26.23 -14.44 -40.73
C ALA A 4 -25.72 -13.39 -39.74
N GLY A 5 -25.47 -13.80 -38.49
CA GLY A 5 -24.94 -12.90 -37.47
C GLY A 5 -23.56 -12.44 -37.91
N LEU A 6 -23.30 -11.13 -37.88
CA LEU A 6 -21.95 -10.63 -38.10
C LEU A 6 -20.98 -11.33 -37.13
N PRO A 7 -19.75 -11.67 -37.59
CA PRO A 7 -18.72 -12.17 -36.69
C PRO A 7 -18.44 -11.13 -35.60
N ARG A 8 -18.40 -11.56 -34.34
CA ARG A 8 -18.02 -10.69 -33.23
C ARG A 8 -16.55 -10.29 -33.40
N PRO A 9 -16.19 -9.01 -33.30
CA PRO A 9 -14.79 -8.61 -33.35
C PRO A 9 -14.09 -9.17 -32.12
N HIS A 10 -13.08 -10.02 -32.33
CA HIS A 10 -12.14 -10.39 -31.28
C HIS A 10 -11.05 -9.32 -31.24
N PRO A 11 -10.72 -8.75 -30.08
CA PRO A 11 -9.63 -7.77 -30.01
C PRO A 11 -8.32 -8.42 -30.46
N SER A 12 -7.58 -7.72 -31.30
CA SER A 12 -6.20 -8.08 -31.61
C SER A 12 -5.29 -7.67 -30.44
N PRO A 13 -4.11 -8.30 -30.27
CA PRO A 13 -3.13 -7.86 -29.28
C PRO A 13 -2.81 -6.36 -29.40
N GLY A 14 -2.69 -5.85 -30.63
CA GLY A 14 -2.43 -4.42 -30.85
C GLY A 14 -3.53 -3.49 -30.31
N LEU A 15 -4.79 -3.92 -30.25
CA LEU A 15 -5.86 -3.13 -29.64
C LEU A 15 -5.76 -3.12 -28.10
N ILE A 16 -5.26 -4.20 -27.51
CA ILE A 16 -4.98 -4.29 -26.07
C ILE A 16 -3.84 -3.34 -25.71
N GLU A 17 -2.75 -3.36 -26.48
CA GLU A 17 -1.63 -2.43 -26.31
C GLU A 17 -2.05 -0.98 -26.51
N TYR A 18 -2.85 -0.72 -27.56
CA TYR A 18 -3.34 0.63 -27.83
C TYR A 18 -4.15 1.17 -26.64
N LYS A 19 -5.07 0.37 -26.06
CA LYS A 19 -5.84 0.75 -24.87
C LYS A 19 -4.92 1.21 -23.73
N LYS A 20 -3.79 0.51 -23.52
CA LYS A 20 -2.82 0.87 -22.49
C LYS A 20 -2.07 2.17 -22.82
N VAL A 21 -1.65 2.34 -24.08
CA VAL A 21 -0.91 3.54 -24.52
C VAL A 21 -1.72 4.81 -24.35
N ILE A 22 -3.02 4.77 -24.65
CA ILE A 22 -3.91 5.95 -24.62
C ILE A 22 -4.72 6.08 -23.34
N GLU A 23 -4.37 5.36 -22.27
CA GLU A 23 -5.13 5.43 -21.02
C GLU A 23 -5.16 6.87 -20.46
N PRO A 24 -6.33 7.36 -20.03
CA PRO A 24 -6.51 8.76 -19.62
C PRO A 24 -6.04 9.04 -18.20
N VAL A 25 -5.56 8.02 -17.47
CA VAL A 25 -5.03 8.17 -16.11
C VAL A 25 -3.64 7.57 -16.08
N ARG A 26 -2.63 8.41 -15.76
CA ARG A 26 -1.25 7.95 -15.61
C ARG A 26 -0.98 7.61 -14.16
N ILE A 27 -0.42 6.43 -13.93
CA ILE A 27 -0.07 5.89 -12.62
C ILE A 27 1.42 5.58 -12.68
N GLU A 28 2.23 6.34 -11.96
CA GLU A 28 3.69 6.33 -12.09
C GLU A 28 4.36 6.51 -10.71
N GLY A 29 5.58 6.03 -10.56
CA GLY A 29 6.38 6.21 -9.34
C GLY A 29 7.26 5.01 -9.03
N ASP A 30 7.82 5.01 -7.83
CA ASP A 30 8.48 3.84 -7.24
C ASP A 30 7.66 3.39 -6.02
N GLY A 31 7.08 2.20 -6.11
CA GLY A 31 6.28 1.64 -5.01
C GLY A 31 7.13 1.32 -3.77
N ALA A 32 8.45 1.25 -3.90
CA ALA A 32 9.38 1.12 -2.77
C ALA A 32 9.41 2.37 -1.89
N ASP A 33 9.12 3.56 -2.45
CA ASP A 33 8.98 4.80 -1.69
C ASP A 33 7.63 4.88 -0.91
N GLY A 34 6.77 3.87 -1.07
CA GLY A 34 5.46 3.81 -0.41
C GLY A 34 4.46 4.84 -0.92
N THR A 35 4.68 5.40 -2.11
CA THR A 35 3.77 6.37 -2.74
C THR A 35 3.65 6.11 -4.24
N VAL A 36 2.57 6.62 -4.83
CA VAL A 36 2.33 6.60 -6.27
C VAL A 36 1.81 7.96 -6.73
N ARG A 37 2.24 8.43 -7.90
CA ARG A 37 1.72 9.64 -8.52
C ARG A 37 0.60 9.26 -9.49
N ILE A 38 -0.58 9.83 -9.26
CA ILE A 38 -1.75 9.73 -10.13
C ILE A 38 -1.89 11.04 -10.90
N THR A 39 -1.98 10.98 -12.22
CA THR A 39 -2.20 12.14 -13.10
C THR A 39 -3.49 11.96 -13.88
N ASN A 40 -4.38 12.96 -13.82
CA ASN A 40 -5.57 13.02 -14.65
C ASN A 40 -5.21 13.55 -16.05
N GLY A 41 -5.28 12.69 -17.06
CA GLY A 41 -5.08 13.03 -18.46
C GLY A 41 -6.37 13.32 -19.24
N HIS A 42 -7.54 13.36 -18.59
CA HIS A 42 -8.76 13.86 -19.22
C HIS A 42 -8.67 15.36 -19.45
N ASP A 43 -9.31 15.84 -20.52
CA ASP A 43 -9.37 17.27 -20.85
C ASP A 43 -10.46 18.02 -20.06
N PHE A 44 -11.49 17.32 -19.56
CA PHE A 44 -12.68 17.95 -18.97
C PHE A 44 -13.19 17.28 -17.69
N ALA A 45 -13.14 15.95 -17.60
CA ALA A 45 -13.63 15.22 -16.44
C ALA A 45 -12.58 15.17 -15.33
N ASP A 46 -13.02 15.24 -14.07
CA ASP A 46 -12.19 14.81 -12.95
C ASP A 46 -12.16 13.27 -12.83
N LEU A 47 -11.45 12.76 -11.84
CA LEU A 47 -11.35 11.31 -11.58
C LEU A 47 -12.41 10.77 -10.61
N SER A 48 -13.42 11.54 -10.20
CA SER A 48 -14.40 11.10 -9.19
C SER A 48 -15.32 9.98 -9.69
N HIS A 49 -15.35 9.75 -11.01
CA HIS A 49 -16.10 8.67 -11.64
C HIS A 49 -15.36 7.31 -11.59
N LEU A 50 -14.14 7.28 -11.04
CA LEU A 50 -13.30 6.10 -10.93
C LEU A 50 -13.13 5.68 -9.47
N VAL A 51 -13.05 4.37 -9.26
CA VAL A 51 -12.56 3.76 -8.01
C VAL A 51 -11.15 3.27 -8.27
N PHE A 52 -10.25 3.59 -7.35
CA PHE A 52 -8.87 3.12 -7.38
C PHE A 52 -8.69 1.97 -6.40
N SER A 53 -8.03 0.92 -6.84
CA SER A 53 -7.68 -0.24 -6.01
C SER A 53 -6.20 -0.56 -6.14
N TRP A 54 -5.67 -1.24 -5.13
CA TRP A 54 -4.33 -1.78 -5.15
C TRP A 54 -4.37 -3.28 -4.84
N THR A 55 -3.38 -4.00 -5.37
CA THR A 55 -3.03 -5.37 -5.01
C THR A 55 -1.52 -5.41 -4.75
N TYR A 56 -1.09 -6.14 -3.73
CA TYR A 56 0.31 -6.42 -3.46
C TYR A 56 0.57 -7.90 -3.75
N GLU A 57 1.52 -8.16 -4.63
CA GLU A 57 1.94 -9.50 -5.02
C GLU A 57 3.37 -9.75 -4.60
N ALA A 58 3.66 -10.94 -4.05
CA ALA A 58 5.01 -11.43 -3.77
C ALA A 58 5.17 -12.80 -4.42
N GLU A 59 6.25 -13.01 -5.18
CA GLU A 59 6.48 -14.24 -5.96
C GLU A 59 5.29 -14.64 -6.85
N GLY A 60 4.55 -13.63 -7.36
CA GLY A 60 3.36 -13.81 -8.18
C GLY A 60 2.08 -14.18 -7.43
N GLU A 61 2.10 -14.24 -6.10
CA GLU A 61 0.92 -14.47 -5.26
C GLU A 61 0.40 -13.16 -4.65
N ALA A 62 -0.89 -12.87 -4.83
CA ALA A 62 -1.54 -11.72 -4.22
C ALA A 62 -1.75 -11.95 -2.71
N ILE A 63 -0.99 -11.22 -1.90
CA ILE A 63 -1.00 -11.33 -0.43
C ILE A 63 -1.63 -10.11 0.27
N GLY A 64 -2.04 -9.10 -0.51
CA GLY A 64 -2.81 -7.97 0.00
C GLY A 64 -3.59 -7.27 -1.10
N SER A 65 -4.72 -6.67 -0.76
CA SER A 65 -5.47 -5.80 -1.67
C SER A 65 -6.35 -4.83 -0.89
N GLY A 66 -6.81 -3.79 -1.57
CA GLY A 66 -7.74 -2.83 -1.00
C GLY A 66 -8.05 -1.67 -1.93
N GLU A 67 -8.83 -0.71 -1.44
CA GLU A 67 -9.06 0.55 -2.12
C GLU A 67 -7.91 1.52 -1.87
N LEU A 68 -7.60 2.36 -2.87
CA LEU A 68 -6.63 3.43 -2.77
C LEU A 68 -7.38 4.76 -2.79
N ALA A 69 -7.28 5.53 -1.70
CA ALA A 69 -7.94 6.82 -1.61
C ALA A 69 -7.22 7.86 -2.49
N VAL A 70 -7.78 8.15 -3.66
CA VAL A 70 -7.30 9.22 -4.55
C VAL A 70 -8.23 10.43 -4.40
N PRO A 71 -7.72 11.63 -4.10
CA PRO A 71 -8.56 12.82 -4.05
C PRO A 71 -9.15 13.11 -5.44
N PRO A 72 -10.28 13.84 -5.54
CA PRO A 72 -10.73 14.35 -6.82
C PRO A 72 -9.61 15.16 -7.50
N LEU A 73 -9.25 14.76 -8.71
CA LEU A 73 -8.22 15.41 -9.51
C LEU A 73 -8.87 16.09 -10.72
N PRO A 74 -8.86 17.43 -10.82
CA PRO A 74 -9.28 18.15 -12.01
C PRO A 74 -8.50 17.71 -13.27
N PRO A 75 -9.02 18.03 -14.47
CA PRO A 75 -8.31 17.83 -15.73
C PRO A 75 -6.86 18.32 -15.70
N GLY A 76 -5.91 17.46 -16.10
CA GLY A 76 -4.48 17.79 -16.17
C GLY A 76 -3.73 17.79 -14.83
N GLU A 77 -4.42 17.66 -13.70
CA GLU A 77 -3.77 17.73 -12.37
C GLU A 77 -3.20 16.38 -11.91
N SER A 78 -2.32 16.43 -10.91
CA SER A 78 -1.68 15.26 -10.31
C SER A 78 -1.72 15.29 -8.79
N ALA A 79 -1.77 14.13 -8.15
CA ALA A 79 -1.52 13.97 -6.73
C ALA A 79 -0.56 12.81 -6.46
N VAL A 80 0.24 12.96 -5.41
CA VAL A 80 1.00 11.85 -4.82
C VAL A 80 0.13 11.23 -3.74
N VAL A 81 -0.13 9.93 -3.88
CA VAL A 81 -1.00 9.15 -2.99
C VAL A 81 -0.14 8.14 -2.25
N LYS A 82 -0.38 8.01 -0.95
CA LYS A 82 0.34 7.06 -0.10
C LYS A 82 -0.21 5.65 -0.31
N LEU A 83 0.68 4.70 -0.58
CA LEU A 83 0.36 3.28 -0.56
C LEU A 83 0.27 2.79 0.90
N PRO A 84 -0.55 1.78 1.19
CA PRO A 84 -0.60 1.20 2.53
C PRO A 84 0.74 0.57 2.90
N ALA A 85 0.90 0.23 4.18
CA ALA A 85 2.06 -0.55 4.59
C ALA A 85 2.08 -1.88 3.80
N PRO A 86 3.24 -2.27 3.22
CA PRO A 86 3.39 -3.57 2.58
C PRO A 86 3.01 -4.69 3.56
N PRO A 87 2.24 -5.70 3.12
CA PRO A 87 2.04 -6.93 3.90
C PRO A 87 3.37 -7.63 4.20
N ASP A 88 3.39 -8.46 5.24
CA ASP A 88 4.56 -9.30 5.54
C ASP A 88 4.74 -10.34 4.43
N ALA A 89 5.96 -10.40 3.87
CA ALA A 89 6.37 -11.37 2.87
C ALA A 89 7.75 -11.93 3.19
N GLU A 90 8.12 -13.05 2.55
CA GLU A 90 9.41 -13.67 2.76
C GLU A 90 10.56 -12.73 2.36
N ALA A 91 11.64 -12.75 3.15
CA ALA A 91 12.77 -11.88 2.92
C ALA A 91 13.42 -12.18 1.57
N GLY A 92 13.55 -11.14 0.74
CA GLY A 92 14.13 -11.26 -0.60
C GLY A 92 13.15 -11.71 -1.69
N ALA A 93 11.86 -11.86 -1.37
CA ALA A 93 10.83 -12.09 -2.37
C ALA A 93 10.73 -10.92 -3.37
N GLU A 94 10.56 -11.23 -4.65
CA GLU A 94 10.21 -10.24 -5.66
C GLU A 94 8.76 -9.82 -5.45
N ALA A 95 8.54 -8.53 -5.22
CA ALA A 95 7.24 -8.00 -4.89
C ALA A 95 6.84 -6.79 -5.75
N TRP A 96 5.54 -6.70 -6.03
CA TRP A 96 4.95 -5.73 -6.92
C TRP A 96 3.66 -5.14 -6.34
N TRP A 97 3.46 -3.84 -6.55
CA TRP A 97 2.17 -3.20 -6.42
C TRP A 97 1.48 -3.16 -7.78
N THR A 98 0.23 -3.58 -7.84
CA THR A 98 -0.66 -3.31 -8.97
C THR A 98 -1.68 -2.28 -8.53
N VAL A 99 -1.72 -1.12 -9.17
CA VAL A 99 -2.74 -0.09 -8.92
C VAL A 99 -3.65 0.01 -10.15
N GLU A 100 -4.96 -0.01 -9.93
CA GLU A 100 -5.95 -0.01 -11.01
C GLU A 100 -6.99 1.08 -10.79
N ALA A 101 -7.44 1.71 -11.88
CA ALA A 101 -8.54 2.65 -11.92
C ALA A 101 -9.69 2.03 -12.72
N ARG A 102 -10.85 1.86 -12.08
CA ARG A 102 -12.05 1.23 -12.66
C ARG A 102 -13.24 2.15 -12.57
N LEU A 103 -14.19 2.02 -13.50
CA LEU A 103 -15.44 2.78 -13.44
C LEU A 103 -16.20 2.49 -12.13
N ALA A 104 -16.56 3.53 -11.39
CA ALA A 104 -17.35 3.40 -10.15
C ALA A 104 -18.80 2.95 -10.41
N ALA A 105 -19.35 3.34 -11.57
CA ALA A 105 -20.71 3.04 -11.98
C ALA A 105 -20.77 2.68 -13.47
N ALA A 106 -21.87 2.06 -13.90
CA ALA A 106 -22.08 1.76 -15.31
C ALA A 106 -22.25 3.04 -16.14
N THR A 107 -21.71 3.03 -17.34
CA THR A 107 -21.86 4.09 -18.36
C THR A 107 -22.58 3.52 -19.58
N ALA A 108 -22.85 4.37 -20.57
CA ALA A 108 -23.45 3.93 -21.83
C ALA A 108 -22.58 2.92 -22.62
N TRP A 109 -21.27 2.85 -22.34
CA TRP A 109 -20.30 2.07 -23.11
C TRP A 109 -19.69 0.89 -22.34
N ALA A 110 -19.74 0.88 -21.00
CA ALA A 110 -19.31 -0.26 -20.19
C ALA A 110 -20.02 -0.33 -18.83
N GLY A 111 -20.03 -1.51 -18.23
CA GLY A 111 -20.53 -1.70 -16.87
C GLY A 111 -19.60 -1.13 -15.81
N ALA A 112 -20.10 -1.02 -14.57
CA ALA A 112 -19.29 -0.71 -13.40
C ALA A 112 -18.14 -1.73 -13.26
N GLY A 113 -16.98 -1.29 -12.77
CA GLY A 113 -15.79 -2.11 -12.63
C GLY A 113 -14.95 -2.25 -13.91
N HIS A 114 -15.34 -1.65 -15.04
CA HIS A 114 -14.52 -1.68 -16.25
C HIS A 114 -13.15 -1.02 -16.02
N PRO A 115 -12.02 -1.68 -16.35
CA PRO A 115 -10.68 -1.13 -16.15
C PRO A 115 -10.40 -0.02 -17.16
N VAL A 116 -10.08 1.16 -16.67
CA VAL A 116 -9.74 2.36 -17.46
C VAL A 116 -8.23 2.51 -17.60
N ALA A 117 -7.50 2.35 -16.50
CA ALA A 117 -6.05 2.41 -16.43
C ALA A 117 -5.52 1.50 -15.33
N TRP A 118 -4.26 1.10 -15.42
CA TRP A 118 -3.58 0.35 -14.37
C TRP A 118 -2.06 0.48 -14.49
N ALA A 119 -1.30 0.28 -13.43
CA ALA A 119 0.15 0.15 -13.51
C ALA A 119 0.67 -0.85 -12.49
N GLN A 120 1.79 -1.51 -12.84
CA GLN A 120 2.61 -2.27 -11.90
C GLN A 120 3.85 -1.47 -11.53
N LEU A 121 4.14 -1.44 -10.23
CA LEU A 121 5.27 -0.72 -9.65
C LEU A 121 6.06 -1.69 -8.77
N PRO A 122 7.40 -1.65 -8.78
CA PRO A 122 8.18 -2.46 -7.87
C PRO A 122 7.83 -2.10 -6.42
N ALA A 123 7.74 -3.10 -5.55
CA ALA A 123 7.62 -2.88 -4.12
C ALA A 123 9.01 -2.89 -3.46
N ALA A 124 9.11 -2.27 -2.29
CA ALA A 124 10.29 -2.46 -1.45
C ALA A 124 10.40 -3.96 -1.14
N ALA A 125 11.59 -4.53 -1.37
CA ALA A 125 11.88 -5.90 -0.97
C ALA A 125 11.51 -6.06 0.51
N PRO A 126 10.81 -7.13 0.90
CA PRO A 126 10.49 -7.38 2.30
C PRO A 126 11.81 -7.46 3.08
N GLY A 127 12.13 -6.38 3.78
CA GLY A 127 13.29 -6.32 4.64
C GLY A 127 13.04 -7.25 5.81
N THR A 128 14.06 -8.02 6.20
CA THR A 128 14.14 -8.79 7.45
C THR A 128 13.92 -7.88 8.67
N GLY A 129 12.68 -7.48 8.89
CA GLY A 129 12.22 -6.64 9.98
C GLY A 129 12.10 -7.43 11.27
N ARG A 130 13.20 -8.07 11.70
CA ARG A 130 13.29 -8.61 13.06
C ARG A 130 14.64 -8.29 13.69
N ALA A 131 14.82 -7.02 13.99
CA ALA A 131 15.55 -6.58 15.18
C ALA A 131 14.50 -5.88 16.06
N ARG A 132 14.24 -6.21 17.33
CA ARG A 132 15.10 -6.78 18.37
C ARG A 132 14.23 -7.01 19.61
N ALA A 133 14.28 -8.19 20.20
CA ALA A 133 14.07 -8.35 21.64
C ALA A 133 14.82 -9.61 22.11
N LEU A 134 16.15 -9.55 22.08
CA LEU A 134 16.93 -10.37 23.00
C LEU A 134 16.71 -9.77 24.38
N THR A 135 15.68 -10.27 25.06
CA THR A 135 15.51 -10.11 26.50
C THR A 135 16.75 -10.75 27.14
N SER A 136 17.75 -9.93 27.49
CA SER A 136 18.85 -10.38 28.32
C SER A 136 18.29 -10.60 29.73
N GLY A 137 17.72 -11.79 29.91
CA GLY A 137 17.51 -12.34 31.23
C GLY A 137 18.85 -12.48 31.93
N ARG A 138 19.13 -11.60 32.89
CA ARG A 138 20.04 -11.92 33.98
C ARG A 138 19.34 -11.64 35.30
N ARG A 139 18.56 -12.64 35.73
CA ARG A 139 18.19 -12.80 37.13
C ARG A 139 19.18 -13.77 37.76
N ARG A 140 20.00 -13.29 38.70
CA ARG A 140 20.18 -13.99 39.98
C ARG A 140 20.75 -13.08 41.05
N ALA A 141 20.02 -13.06 42.16
CA ALA A 141 20.43 -12.56 43.46
C ALA A 141 21.42 -13.53 44.11
N ALA A 142 22.26 -13.01 45.02
CA ALA A 142 22.45 -13.61 46.35
C ALA A 142 23.14 -12.62 47.29
N THR A 143 22.46 -12.41 48.42
CA THR A 143 22.90 -11.95 49.73
C THR A 143 24.24 -12.52 50.21
N ALA A 144 25.03 -11.76 50.98
CA ALA A 144 25.12 -11.91 52.45
C ALA A 144 26.25 -11.08 53.10
N THR A 145 25.91 -10.50 54.25
CA THR A 145 26.69 -10.28 55.49
C THR A 145 27.87 -9.28 55.49
N GLY A 146 27.65 -8.18 56.21
CA GLY A 146 28.70 -7.27 56.68
C GLY A 146 28.17 -6.35 57.78
N SER A 147 28.03 -6.89 58.99
CA SER A 147 27.84 -6.11 60.22
C SER A 147 29.11 -5.31 60.55
N CYS A 148 28.99 -4.08 61.06
CA CYS A 148 29.64 -3.61 62.30
C CYS A 148 29.44 -2.09 62.51
N TRP A 149 28.98 -1.75 63.71
CA TRP A 149 29.28 -0.52 64.48
C TRP A 149 28.59 0.83 64.14
N ALA A 150 27.68 1.20 65.05
CA ALA A 150 27.27 2.56 65.44
C ALA A 150 28.26 3.11 66.51
N PRO A 151 28.27 4.38 66.99
CA PRO A 151 27.07 4.99 67.62
C PRO A 151 26.95 6.53 67.65
N ALA A 152 25.80 6.94 68.21
CA ALA A 152 25.49 8.17 68.96
C ALA A 152 25.41 9.48 68.16
N SER A 153 24.42 10.36 68.36
CA SER A 153 23.88 10.83 69.66
C SER A 153 22.53 11.55 69.47
N SER A 154 21.64 11.38 70.45
CA SER A 154 20.78 12.39 71.14
C SER A 154 20.11 13.51 70.29
N THR A 155 18.82 13.86 70.41
CA THR A 155 17.98 14.00 71.62
C THR A 155 16.52 14.27 71.20
N ARG A 156 15.58 13.47 71.76
CA ARG A 156 14.27 13.80 72.40
C ARG A 156 13.80 15.30 72.44
N PRO A 157 12.51 15.61 72.74
CA PRO A 157 11.22 15.26 72.11
C PRO A 157 10.23 16.51 72.11
N PRO A 158 8.88 16.44 72.33
CA PRO A 158 7.92 17.07 71.39
C PRO A 158 6.91 18.08 72.02
N ALA A 159 5.93 18.47 71.18
CA ALA A 159 4.54 18.90 71.48
C ALA A 159 4.33 20.36 71.96
N PRO A 160 3.10 20.93 71.85
CA PRO A 160 1.80 20.36 71.42
C PRO A 160 1.42 20.54 69.95
#